data_AF-A0AAN7H919-F1
#
_entry.id   AF-A0AAN7H919-F1
#
_cell.length_a   1.000
_cell.length_b   1.000
_cell.length_c   1.000
_cell.angle_alpha   90.00
_cell.angle_beta   90.00
_cell.angle_gamma   90.00
#
_symmetry.space_group_name_H-M   'P 1'
#
loop_
_entity.id
_entity.type
_entity.pdbx_description
1 polymer ?
#
loop_
_entity_poly.entity_id
_entity_poly.type
_entity_poly.pdbx_seq_one_letter_code
_entity_poly.pdbx_strand_id
1 'polypeptide(L)'
;MTQPVVIIETSSAKRRRMARRLGFRSMRAFEEWEEEIVLDHFANFICDYLAPGYTIVPDKRGFAEFVNLDREVEQRVQALEERRFEVVLNPDKNEWRAKDHYKHFIIGVVADDQWLGKHGIDCADIWKRNWTAKETTSKMFRYLLFLVREWYDGAGDDSHRRKMRQAQLSRH
;
A
#
# COMPACT_ATOMS: atom_id res chain seq x y z
N MET A 1 12.24 -40.44 -9.34
CA MET A 1 11.52 -39.53 -8.44
C MET A 1 12.14 -38.14 -8.58
N THR A 2 11.55 -37.27 -9.39
CA THR A 2 12.01 -35.89 -9.57
C THR A 2 11.46 -35.04 -8.43
N GLN A 3 12.35 -34.49 -7.60
CA GLN A 3 11.95 -33.50 -6.59
C GLN A 3 11.40 -32.26 -7.30
N PRO A 4 10.30 -31.65 -6.81
CA PRO A 4 9.81 -30.40 -7.37
C PRO A 4 10.85 -29.30 -7.16
N VAL A 5 11.26 -28.67 -8.25
CA VAL A 5 12.09 -27.47 -8.22
C VAL A 5 11.30 -26.37 -7.53
N VAL A 6 11.66 -26.06 -6.29
CA VAL A 6 11.13 -24.88 -5.58
C VAL A 6 11.78 -23.66 -6.22
N ILE A 7 11.07 -23.01 -7.15
CA ILE A 7 11.51 -21.75 -7.74
C ILE A 7 11.40 -20.68 -6.66
N ILE A 8 12.53 -20.33 -6.04
CA ILE A 8 12.64 -19.18 -5.15
C ILE A 8 12.55 -17.93 -6.03
N GLU A 9 11.38 -17.28 -6.09
CA GLU A 9 11.23 -16.02 -6.80
C GLU A 9 12.08 -14.92 -6.14
N THR A 10 13.03 -14.38 -6.90
CA THR A 10 13.83 -13.22 -6.50
C THR A 10 12.93 -11.98 -6.30
N SER A 11 13.32 -11.04 -5.42
CA SER A 11 12.57 -9.78 -5.19
C SER A 11 12.26 -9.05 -6.51
N SER A 12 13.23 -9.02 -7.44
CA SER A 12 13.06 -8.46 -8.78
C SER A 12 11.93 -9.12 -9.60
N ALA A 13 11.75 -10.44 -9.50
CA ALA A 13 10.64 -11.13 -10.18
C ALA A 13 9.28 -10.82 -9.55
N LYS A 14 9.23 -10.72 -8.20
CA LYS A 14 8.02 -10.34 -7.45
C LYS A 14 7.61 -8.89 -7.77
N ARG A 15 8.55 -7.94 -7.80
CA ARG A 15 8.33 -6.55 -8.22
C ARG A 15 7.76 -6.46 -9.64
N ARG A 16 8.38 -7.13 -10.62
CA ARG A 16 7.86 -7.20 -11.99
C ARG A 16 6.44 -7.76 -12.09
N ARG A 17 6.08 -8.70 -11.21
CA ARG A 17 4.72 -9.25 -11.17
C ARG A 17 3.75 -8.22 -10.57
N MET A 18 4.16 -7.48 -9.54
CA MET A 18 3.35 -6.44 -8.93
C MET A 18 3.09 -5.27 -9.89
N ALA A 19 4.14 -4.74 -10.52
CA ALA A 19 4.05 -3.71 -11.55
C ALA A 19 3.02 -4.08 -12.63
N ARG A 20 3.12 -5.31 -13.18
CA ARG A 20 2.15 -5.81 -14.17
C ARG A 20 0.73 -5.92 -13.63
N ARG A 21 0.53 -6.29 -12.37
CA ARG A 21 -0.80 -6.37 -11.73
C ARG A 21 -1.46 -5.01 -11.57
N LEU A 22 -0.64 -3.97 -11.36
CA LEU A 22 -1.04 -2.57 -11.34
C LEU A 22 -1.09 -1.97 -12.77
N GLY A 23 -0.77 -2.74 -13.80
CA GLY A 23 -0.92 -2.34 -15.20
C GLY A 23 0.23 -1.49 -15.74
N PHE A 24 1.36 -1.38 -15.02
CA PHE A 24 2.55 -0.72 -15.54
C PHE A 24 3.16 -1.54 -16.68
N ARG A 25 3.53 -0.84 -17.76
CA ARG A 25 4.13 -1.45 -18.96
C ARG A 25 5.65 -1.54 -18.86
N SER A 26 6.27 -0.69 -18.06
CA SER A 26 7.71 -0.70 -17.78
C SER A 26 7.94 -0.73 -16.28
N MET A 27 9.07 -1.30 -15.86
CA MET A 27 9.51 -1.22 -14.47
C MET A 27 9.88 0.19 -14.08
N ARG A 28 10.46 0.95 -15.01
CA ARG A 28 10.85 2.35 -14.79
C ARG A 28 9.65 3.22 -14.38
N ALA A 29 8.53 3.14 -15.11
CA ALA A 29 7.34 3.93 -14.77
C ALA A 29 6.75 3.50 -13.41
N PHE A 30 6.85 2.21 -13.08
CA PHE A 30 6.43 1.74 -11.76
C PHE A 30 7.33 2.30 -10.65
N GLU A 31 8.65 2.26 -10.83
CA GLU A 31 9.62 2.79 -9.86
C GLU A 31 9.48 4.31 -9.68
N GLU A 32 9.35 5.07 -10.78
CA GLU A 32 9.08 6.51 -10.74
C GLU A 32 7.77 6.82 -10.00
N TRP A 33 6.70 6.05 -10.26
CA TRP A 33 5.44 6.19 -9.51
C TRP A 33 5.58 5.84 -8.02
N GLU A 34 6.34 4.79 -7.69
CA GLU A 34 6.60 4.43 -6.30
C GLU A 34 7.33 5.56 -5.57
N GLU A 35 8.40 6.09 -6.18
CA GLU A 35 9.25 7.14 -5.62
C GLU A 35 8.49 8.45 -5.39
N GLU A 36 7.72 8.89 -6.38
CA GLU A 36 7.05 10.20 -6.34
C GLU A 36 5.77 10.21 -5.48
N ILE A 37 5.08 9.07 -5.37
CA ILE A 37 3.74 9.02 -4.75
C ILE A 37 3.71 8.10 -3.55
N VAL A 38 4.29 6.91 -3.63
CA VAL A 38 4.00 5.84 -2.66
C VAL A 38 4.86 5.90 -1.42
N LEU A 39 6.16 6.20 -1.56
CA LEU A 39 7.14 5.98 -0.50
C LEU A 39 6.83 6.78 0.77
N ASP A 40 6.37 8.03 0.65
CA ASP A 40 6.00 8.86 1.81
C ASP A 40 4.79 8.30 2.56
N HIS A 41 3.74 7.88 1.83
CA HIS A 41 2.59 7.22 2.44
C HIS A 41 2.98 5.91 3.12
N PHE A 42 3.89 5.16 2.51
CA PHE A 42 4.35 3.90 3.07
C PHE A 42 5.20 4.11 4.34
N ALA A 43 6.08 5.12 4.35
CA ALA A 43 6.86 5.48 5.53
C ALA A 43 5.95 5.85 6.71
N ASN A 44 4.92 6.67 6.46
CA ASN A 44 3.91 7.01 7.47
C ASN A 44 3.17 5.78 7.98
N PHE A 45 2.73 4.89 7.07
CA PHE A 45 2.08 3.64 7.45
C PHE A 45 2.98 2.76 8.34
N ILE A 46 4.28 2.66 8.04
CA ILE A 46 5.22 1.89 8.85
C ILE A 46 5.36 2.51 10.24
N CYS A 47 5.55 3.83 10.34
CA CYS A 47 5.73 4.53 11.60
C CYS A 47 4.48 4.50 12.49
N ASP A 48 3.30 4.71 11.91
CA ASP A 48 2.05 4.85 12.67
C ASP A 48 1.46 3.50 13.11
N TYR A 49 1.67 2.46 12.30
CA TYR A 49 0.92 1.21 12.44
C TYR A 49 1.82 0.00 12.68
N LEU A 50 2.78 -0.25 11.79
CA LEU A 50 3.55 -1.49 11.85
C LEU A 50 4.67 -1.46 12.90
N ALA A 51 5.44 -0.38 13.00
CA ALA A 51 6.54 -0.27 13.96
C ALA A 51 6.07 -0.33 15.43
N PRO A 52 4.91 0.25 15.83
CA PRO A 52 4.36 0.09 17.17
C PRO A 52 3.83 -1.33 17.48
N GLY A 53 3.86 -2.25 16.51
CA GLY A 53 3.47 -3.65 16.70
C GLY A 53 1.99 -3.95 16.41
N TYR A 54 1.24 -3.00 15.84
CA TYR A 54 -0.11 -3.28 15.36
C TYR A 54 -0.01 -4.09 14.06
N THR A 55 -0.13 -5.41 14.15
CA THR A 55 0.13 -6.35 13.04
C THR A 55 -1.13 -6.99 12.46
N ILE A 56 -2.31 -6.53 12.89
CA ILE A 56 -3.59 -7.10 12.45
C ILE A 56 -3.85 -6.71 11.00
N VAL A 57 -3.80 -7.69 10.10
CA VAL A 57 -4.16 -7.46 8.70
C VAL A 57 -5.67 -7.59 8.54
N PRO A 58 -6.39 -6.57 8.04
CA PRO A 58 -7.83 -6.67 7.77
C PRO A 58 -8.16 -7.77 6.77
N ASP A 59 -9.32 -8.41 6.90
CA ASP A 59 -9.80 -9.34 5.87
C ASP A 59 -10.07 -8.58 4.56
N LYS A 60 -9.47 -9.08 3.48
CA LYS A 60 -9.54 -8.41 2.18
C LYS A 60 -10.97 -8.28 1.66
N ARG A 61 -11.84 -9.27 1.88
CA ARG A 61 -13.19 -9.29 1.30
C ARG A 61 -14.04 -8.19 1.93
N GLY A 62 -14.05 -8.09 3.25
CA GLY A 62 -14.78 -7.03 3.97
C GLY A 62 -14.11 -5.65 3.86
N PHE A 63 -12.79 -5.60 3.69
CA PHE A 63 -12.06 -4.33 3.65
C PHE A 63 -12.45 -3.45 2.45
N ALA A 64 -12.65 -4.04 1.26
CA ALA A 64 -13.05 -3.26 0.09
C ALA A 64 -14.46 -2.64 0.21
N GLU A 65 -15.33 -3.23 1.03
CA GLU A 65 -16.68 -2.72 1.33
C GLU A 65 -16.65 -1.66 2.44
N PHE A 66 -15.65 -1.73 3.32
CA PHE A 66 -15.41 -0.74 4.36
C PHE A 66 -14.90 0.60 3.81
N VAL A 67 -14.14 0.59 2.71
CA VAL A 67 -13.56 1.79 2.10
C VAL A 67 -14.52 2.37 1.06
N ASN A 68 -15.09 3.54 1.34
CA ASN A 68 -15.82 4.31 0.35
C ASN A 68 -14.84 5.17 -0.46
N LEU A 69 -14.11 4.52 -1.37
CA LEU A 69 -12.96 5.11 -2.03
C LEU A 69 -13.32 6.39 -2.79
N ASP A 70 -14.40 6.39 -3.57
CA ASP A 70 -14.77 7.53 -4.40
C ASP A 70 -14.99 8.79 -3.55
N ARG A 71 -15.81 8.68 -2.51
CA ARG A 71 -16.09 9.79 -1.59
C ARG A 71 -14.84 10.25 -0.87
N GLU A 72 -14.03 9.32 -0.37
CA GLU A 72 -12.89 9.66 0.50
C GLU A 72 -11.72 10.23 -0.28
N VAL A 73 -11.50 9.73 -1.49
CA VAL A 73 -10.54 10.32 -2.44
C VAL A 73 -10.99 11.71 -2.84
N GLU A 74 -12.26 11.91 -3.19
CA GLU A 74 -12.80 13.23 -3.51
C GLU A 74 -12.60 14.23 -2.37
N GLN A 75 -12.95 13.82 -1.14
CA GLN A 75 -12.75 14.64 0.06
C GLN A 75 -11.27 14.99 0.29
N ARG A 76 -10.35 14.04 0.08
CA ARG A 76 -8.92 14.28 0.25
C ARG A 76 -8.37 15.19 -0.84
N VAL A 77 -8.79 15.00 -2.10
CA VAL A 77 -8.42 15.88 -3.22
C VAL A 77 -8.92 17.30 -2.97
N GLN A 78 -10.15 17.46 -2.49
CA GLN A 78 -10.66 18.77 -2.09
C GLN A 78 -9.82 19.39 -0.96
N ALA A 79 -9.44 18.62 0.06
CA ALA A 79 -8.57 19.10 1.13
C ALA A 79 -7.18 19.55 0.62
N LEU A 80 -6.62 18.85 -0.37
CA LEU A 80 -5.39 19.26 -1.05
C LEU A 80 -5.57 20.59 -1.80
N GLU A 81 -6.65 20.74 -2.55
CA GLU A 81 -6.98 21.97 -3.29
C GLU A 81 -7.22 23.16 -2.35
N GLU A 82 -7.86 22.93 -1.20
CA GLU A 82 -8.10 23.91 -0.14
C GLU A 82 -6.86 24.16 0.75
N ARG A 83 -5.74 23.47 0.50
CA ARG A 83 -4.49 23.55 1.29
C ARG A 83 -4.66 23.22 2.77
N ARG A 84 -5.61 22.32 3.08
CA ARG A 84 -5.89 21.81 4.43
C ARG A 84 -4.95 20.68 4.79
N PHE A 85 -3.66 20.97 4.80
CA PHE A 85 -2.60 20.00 5.02
C PHE A 85 -2.68 19.31 6.39
N GLU A 86 -3.28 19.95 7.38
CA GLU A 86 -3.55 19.35 8.69
C GLU A 86 -4.45 18.11 8.59
N VAL A 87 -5.39 18.08 7.64
CA VAL A 87 -6.28 16.93 7.43
C VAL A 87 -5.61 15.84 6.59
N VAL A 88 -4.71 16.24 5.68
CA VAL A 88 -4.10 15.36 4.68
C VAL A 88 -2.84 14.67 5.23
N LEU A 89 -1.97 15.43 5.88
CA LEU A 89 -0.64 15.00 6.34
C LEU A 89 -0.64 14.55 7.80
N ASN A 90 -1.45 15.18 8.64
CA ASN A 90 -1.47 14.88 10.08
C ASN A 90 -2.90 14.71 10.63
N PRO A 91 -3.67 13.75 10.09
CA PRO A 91 -5.01 13.51 10.58
C PRO A 91 -4.99 13.08 12.06
N ASP A 92 -6.07 13.37 12.78
CA ASP A 92 -6.26 12.82 14.12
C ASP A 92 -6.45 11.29 14.06
N LYS A 93 -5.57 10.57 14.77
CA LYS A 93 -5.50 9.10 14.80
C LYS A 93 -5.92 8.51 16.15
N ASN A 94 -6.43 9.31 17.09
CA ASN A 94 -6.71 8.87 18.47
C ASN A 94 -7.66 7.66 18.54
N GLU A 95 -8.62 7.55 17.63
CA GLU A 95 -9.60 6.46 17.58
C GLU A 95 -9.32 5.42 16.49
N TRP A 96 -8.20 5.56 15.77
CA TRP A 96 -7.92 4.70 14.63
C TRP A 96 -7.65 3.26 15.06
N ARG A 97 -8.19 2.33 14.27
CA ARG A 97 -7.87 0.91 14.36
C ARG A 97 -6.99 0.54 13.18
N ALA A 98 -6.50 -0.69 13.23
CA ALA A 98 -5.74 -1.29 12.15
C ALA A 98 -6.22 -0.97 10.74
N LYS A 99 -7.48 -1.29 10.44
CA LYS A 99 -8.09 -1.05 9.13
C LYS A 99 -8.07 0.42 8.70
N ASP A 100 -8.09 1.37 9.64
CA ASP A 100 -8.09 2.80 9.33
C ASP A 100 -6.72 3.25 8.79
N HIS A 101 -5.61 2.68 9.28
CA HIS A 101 -4.28 2.92 8.71
C HIS A 101 -4.13 2.36 7.29
N TYR A 102 -4.62 1.14 7.04
CA TYR A 102 -4.63 0.57 5.67
C TYR A 102 -5.46 1.42 4.72
N LYS A 103 -6.61 1.88 5.22
CA LYS A 103 -7.53 2.74 4.49
C LYS A 103 -6.86 4.07 4.17
N HIS A 104 -6.22 4.70 5.14
CA HIS A 104 -5.52 5.97 4.97
C HIS A 104 -4.40 5.87 3.92
N PHE A 105 -3.57 4.82 3.95
CA PHE A 105 -2.55 4.59 2.93
C PHE A 105 -3.16 4.52 1.52
N ILE A 106 -4.23 3.74 1.34
CA ILE A 106 -4.85 3.54 0.04
C ILE A 106 -5.46 4.85 -0.48
N ILE A 107 -6.20 5.56 0.37
CA ILE A 107 -6.80 6.85 0.00
C ILE A 107 -5.70 7.87 -0.31
N GLY A 108 -4.63 7.89 0.48
CA GLY A 108 -3.48 8.77 0.29
C GLY A 108 -2.87 8.62 -1.09
N VAL A 109 -2.43 7.40 -1.42
CA VAL A 109 -1.81 7.11 -2.72
C VAL A 109 -2.77 7.41 -3.87
N VAL A 110 -4.04 7.01 -3.79
CA VAL A 110 -4.99 7.19 -4.89
C VAL A 110 -5.38 8.66 -5.06
N ALA A 111 -5.55 9.41 -3.98
CA ALA A 111 -5.89 10.83 -4.05
C ALA A 111 -4.74 11.67 -4.60
N ASP A 112 -3.52 11.41 -4.18
CA ASP A 112 -2.34 12.13 -4.66
C ASP A 112 -2.11 11.81 -6.15
N ASP A 113 -2.23 10.55 -6.56
CA ASP A 113 -2.18 10.14 -7.96
C ASP A 113 -3.30 10.81 -8.79
N GLN A 114 -4.53 10.87 -8.29
CA GLN A 114 -5.62 11.56 -8.98
C GLN A 114 -5.40 13.09 -9.05
N TRP A 115 -4.91 13.72 -7.99
CA TRP A 115 -4.64 15.15 -7.94
C TRP A 115 -3.54 15.54 -8.94
N LEU A 116 -2.42 14.80 -8.95
CA LEU A 116 -1.33 14.98 -9.93
C LEU A 116 -1.84 14.79 -11.36
N GLY A 117 -2.70 13.80 -11.56
CA GLY A 117 -3.36 13.52 -12.82
C GLY A 117 -4.21 14.66 -13.36
N LYS A 118 -5.06 15.24 -12.51
CA LYS A 118 -5.88 16.42 -12.85
C LYS A 118 -5.04 17.63 -13.26
N HIS A 119 -3.82 17.73 -12.75
CA HIS A 119 -2.88 18.82 -13.05
C HIS A 119 -1.91 18.50 -14.20
N GLY A 120 -2.10 17.37 -14.90
CA GLY A 120 -1.32 17.01 -16.07
C GLY A 120 0.11 16.54 -15.76
N ILE A 121 0.37 16.06 -14.55
CA ILE A 121 1.69 15.53 -14.16
C ILE A 121 1.80 14.06 -14.60
N ASP A 122 2.90 13.74 -15.29
CA ASP A 122 3.02 12.48 -16.03
C ASP A 122 3.09 11.22 -15.15
N CYS A 123 3.60 11.32 -13.92
CA CYS A 123 3.76 10.19 -12.99
C CYS A 123 2.44 9.62 -12.43
N ALA A 124 1.31 10.29 -12.67
CA ALA A 124 0.01 9.86 -12.24
C ALA A 124 -0.52 8.74 -13.15
N ASP A 125 -0.33 7.48 -12.77
CA ASP A 125 -0.51 6.31 -13.63
C ASP A 125 -1.71 5.44 -13.25
N ILE A 126 -2.17 5.50 -12.00
CA ILE A 126 -3.27 4.67 -11.50
C ILE A 126 -4.64 5.29 -11.78
N TRP A 127 -4.78 6.62 -11.71
CA TRP A 127 -6.03 7.33 -11.96
C TRP A 127 -6.46 7.24 -13.43
N LYS A 128 -5.50 7.05 -14.36
CA LYS A 128 -5.76 6.80 -15.79
C LYS A 128 -6.40 5.43 -16.04
N ARG A 129 -6.53 4.59 -15.01
CA ARG A 129 -7.07 3.23 -15.13
C ARG A 129 -8.59 3.26 -14.97
N ASN A 130 -9.28 2.57 -15.88
CA ASN A 130 -10.72 2.36 -15.80
C ASN A 130 -11.08 1.23 -14.83
N TRP A 131 -10.61 1.31 -13.58
CA TRP A 131 -10.95 0.36 -12.52
C TRP A 131 -12.09 0.92 -11.68
N THR A 132 -12.95 0.03 -11.21
CA THR A 132 -13.94 0.38 -10.20
C THR A 132 -13.28 0.67 -8.84
N ALA A 133 -13.92 1.45 -7.97
CA ALA A 133 -13.46 1.70 -6.61
C ALA A 133 -13.07 0.41 -5.86
N LYS A 134 -13.90 -0.64 -5.98
CA LYS A 134 -13.65 -1.95 -5.35
C LYS A 134 -12.39 -2.63 -5.89
N GLU A 135 -12.14 -2.54 -7.19
CA GLU A 135 -10.94 -3.08 -7.83
C GLU A 135 -9.68 -2.31 -7.42
N THR A 136 -9.76 -0.98 -7.43
CA THR A 136 -8.67 -0.10 -6.99
C THR A 136 -8.29 -0.39 -5.55
N THR A 137 -9.25 -0.38 -4.61
CA THR A 137 -9.01 -0.76 -3.21
C THR A 137 -8.40 -2.15 -3.09
N SER A 138 -8.93 -3.13 -3.84
CA SER A 138 -8.41 -4.50 -3.83
C SER A 138 -6.97 -4.63 -4.34
N LYS A 139 -6.58 -3.82 -5.32
CA LYS A 139 -5.24 -3.81 -5.92
C LYS A 139 -4.27 -3.08 -5.00
N MET A 140 -4.64 -1.91 -4.50
CA MET A 140 -3.82 -1.12 -3.58
C MET A 140 -3.62 -1.83 -2.23
N PHE A 141 -4.64 -2.51 -1.71
CA PHE A 141 -4.48 -3.35 -0.52
C PHE A 141 -3.47 -4.48 -0.74
N ARG A 142 -3.53 -5.17 -1.89
CA ARG A 142 -2.55 -6.22 -2.24
C ARG A 142 -1.14 -5.65 -2.40
N TYR A 143 -1.04 -4.45 -2.94
CA TYR A 143 0.22 -3.77 -3.14
C TYR A 143 0.84 -3.31 -1.81
N LEU A 144 0.06 -2.74 -0.90
CA LEU A 144 0.50 -2.44 0.46
C LEU A 144 1.03 -3.70 1.17
N LEU A 145 0.29 -4.82 1.10
CA LEU A 145 0.78 -6.09 1.66
C LEU A 145 2.08 -6.58 1.03
N PHE A 146 2.32 -6.25 -0.24
CA PHE A 146 3.56 -6.55 -0.91
C PHE A 146 4.70 -5.66 -0.37
N LEU A 147 4.49 -4.35 -0.25
CA LEU A 147 5.46 -3.43 0.35
C LEU A 147 5.82 -3.81 1.78
N VAL A 148 4.83 -4.19 2.60
CA VAL A 148 5.07 -4.67 3.96
C VAL A 148 5.98 -5.90 3.97
N ARG A 149 5.78 -6.84 3.04
CA ARG A 149 6.66 -8.01 2.90
C ARG A 149 8.05 -7.63 2.43
N GLU A 150 8.17 -6.73 1.45
CA GLU A 150 9.48 -6.23 1.00
C GLU A 150 10.23 -5.52 2.12
N TRP A 151 9.53 -4.73 2.94
CA TRP A 151 10.09 -4.12 4.13
C TRP A 151 10.61 -5.19 5.07
N TYR A 152 9.80 -6.19 5.45
CA TYR A 152 10.25 -7.31 6.29
C TYR A 152 11.44 -8.08 5.72
N ASP A 153 11.48 -8.31 4.40
CA ASP A 153 12.52 -9.06 3.71
C ASP A 153 13.81 -8.24 3.49
N GLY A 154 13.72 -6.90 3.47
CA GLY A 154 14.83 -5.98 3.33
C GLY A 154 15.31 -5.39 4.65
N ALA A 155 14.63 -4.32 5.12
CA ALA A 155 15.03 -3.48 6.25
C ALA A 155 14.30 -3.81 7.57
N GLY A 156 13.33 -4.71 7.56
CA GLY A 156 12.48 -5.04 8.70
C GLY A 156 13.28 -5.76 9.77
N ASP A 157 13.53 -5.02 10.85
CA ASP A 157 14.20 -5.40 12.09
C ASP A 157 14.22 -6.92 12.34
N ASP A 158 15.43 -7.49 12.43
CA ASP A 158 15.69 -8.92 12.67
C ASP A 158 14.92 -9.48 13.88
N SER A 159 14.53 -8.59 14.81
CA SER A 159 13.69 -8.89 15.97
C SER A 159 12.31 -9.46 15.58
N HIS A 160 11.69 -9.01 14.49
CA HIS A 160 10.39 -9.49 14.04
C HIS A 160 10.47 -10.83 13.31
N ARG A 161 11.51 -11.03 12.49
CA ARG A 161 11.80 -12.35 11.88
C ARG A 161 11.99 -13.43 12.95
N ARG A 162 12.64 -13.09 14.06
CA ARG A 162 12.78 -13.99 15.22
C ARG A 162 11.43 -14.29 15.89
N LYS A 163 10.59 -13.29 16.17
CA LYS A 163 9.27 -13.49 16.80
C LYS A 163 8.32 -14.34 15.95
N MET A 164 8.28 -14.13 14.63
CA MET A 164 7.47 -14.92 13.70
C MET A 164 7.95 -16.37 13.60
N ARG A 165 9.27 -16.60 13.54
CA ARG A 165 9.83 -17.97 13.57
C ARG A 165 9.58 -18.68 14.89
N GLN A 166 9.69 -17.97 16.03
CA GLN A 166 9.35 -18.53 17.33
C GLN A 166 7.85 -18.92 17.40
N ALA A 167 6.95 -18.04 16.96
CA ALA A 167 5.51 -18.32 16.97
C ALA A 167 5.09 -19.50 16.07
N GLN A 168 5.83 -19.76 14.98
CA GLN A 168 5.62 -20.94 14.13
C GLN A 168 6.19 -22.23 14.75
N LEU A 169 7.32 -22.15 15.43
CA LEU A 169 7.94 -23.29 16.11
C LEU A 169 7.21 -23.68 17.40
N SER A 170 6.53 -22.75 18.07
CA SER A 170 5.72 -23.03 19.27
C SER A 170 4.32 -23.59 18.98
N ARG A 171 3.97 -23.80 17.69
CA ARG A 171 2.70 -24.39 17.24
C ARG A 171 2.83 -25.82 16.71
N HIS A 172 4.03 -26.38 16.80
CA HIS A 172 4.34 -27.80 16.58
C HIS A 172 4.90 -28.40 17.87
#